data_AF-A0A024VFP1-F1
#
_entry.id   AF-A0A024VFP1-F1
#
_cell.length_a   1.000
_cell.length_b   1.000
_cell.length_c   1.000
_cell.angle_alpha   90.00
_cell.angle_beta   90.00
_cell.angle_gamma   90.00
#
_symmetry.space_group_name_H-M   'P 1'
#
loop_
_entity.id
_entity.type
_entity.pdbx_description
1 polymer ?
#
loop_
_entity_poly.entity_id
_entity_poly.type
_entity_poly.pdbx_seq_one_letter_code
_entity_poly.pdbx_strand_id
1 'polypeptide(L)'
;MPNYDNDPQIKELMDNFNKQTQQRLREYDERMEEKRQKCKEQCDQEIQQIILKDKIEKNLTEKLAVLQTDIRSDAIPTCVCEKSVADKVENFCLNCGMNVGGAVTLSSGVLGGIGSLAVHAWKPLALKSAIAAALKANDAMISTAANAAGMKAGKIAVIGSLKELGVEYFWPEMSSSILKMGHYNEVANLTGVIYGKKFQACVAMTIENFEAICEPFDMKWGILKADGVTNGIVPGVAVAQKLKGIVAEATEAANIKAAEVTTSKTLAIKEAQEKAIEAASTHLYTTIAYSILAILIIVLIMVIIYLILRYRRKKKMKKKLQYIKLLEE
;
A
#
# COMPACT_ATOMS: atom_id res chain seq x y z
N MET A 1 2.55 -60.12 -71.67
CA MET A 1 2.54 -59.06 -70.62
C MET A 1 3.98 -58.88 -70.17
N PRO A 2 4.68 -57.79 -70.53
CA PRO A 2 6.09 -57.64 -70.19
C PRO A 2 6.23 -57.46 -68.67
N ASN A 3 7.14 -58.22 -68.05
CA ASN A 3 7.40 -58.19 -66.62
C ASN A 3 8.35 -57.02 -66.30
N TYR A 4 7.79 -55.94 -65.76
CA TYR A 4 8.50 -54.70 -65.40
C TYR A 4 9.25 -54.77 -64.06
N ASP A 5 9.20 -55.89 -63.32
CA ASP A 5 9.82 -56.01 -61.98
C ASP A 5 11.36 -56.14 -62.02
N ASN A 6 11.96 -56.35 -63.19
CA ASN A 6 13.41 -56.56 -63.35
C ASN A 6 14.13 -55.46 -64.15
N ASP A 7 13.50 -54.30 -64.37
CA ASP A 7 14.20 -53.16 -64.99
C ASP A 7 15.19 -52.52 -63.99
N PRO A 8 16.50 -52.54 -64.28
CA PRO A 8 17.53 -52.02 -63.37
C PRO A 8 17.36 -50.53 -63.07
N GLN A 9 16.79 -49.73 -63.97
CA GLN A 9 16.58 -48.29 -63.75
C GLN A 9 15.43 -48.04 -62.76
N ILE A 10 14.36 -48.83 -62.83
CA ILE A 10 13.23 -48.72 -61.90
C ILE A 10 13.66 -49.15 -60.50
N LYS A 11 14.49 -50.19 -60.39
CA LYS A 11 15.01 -50.68 -59.11
C LYS A 11 15.91 -49.66 -58.41
N GLU A 12 16.76 -48.96 -59.16
CA GLU A 12 17.64 -47.91 -58.64
C GLU A 12 16.85 -46.68 -58.16
N LEU A 13 15.82 -46.25 -58.90
CA LEU A 13 14.92 -45.18 -58.45
C LEU A 13 14.15 -45.57 -57.18
N MET A 14 13.63 -46.78 -57.12
CA MET A 14 12.90 -47.29 -55.96
C MET A 14 13.79 -47.29 -54.71
N ASP A 15 15.05 -47.72 -54.84
CA ASP A 15 16.01 -47.78 -53.74
C ASP A 15 16.44 -46.38 -53.24
N ASN A 16 16.59 -45.42 -54.16
CA ASN A 16 16.92 -44.04 -53.82
C ASN A 16 15.75 -43.32 -53.12
N PHE A 17 14.51 -43.55 -53.59
CA PHE A 17 13.31 -43.08 -52.90
C PHE A 17 13.17 -43.71 -51.52
N ASN A 18 13.47 -45.00 -51.38
CA ASN A 18 13.40 -45.69 -50.09
C ASN A 18 14.42 -45.12 -49.09
N LYS A 19 15.68 -44.88 -49.52
CA LYS A 19 16.72 -44.23 -48.70
C LYS A 19 16.33 -42.83 -48.26
N GLN A 20 15.82 -41.99 -49.17
CA GLN A 20 15.34 -40.65 -48.82
C GLN A 20 14.12 -40.67 -47.88
N THR A 21 13.24 -41.66 -48.03
CA THR A 21 12.05 -41.80 -47.18
C THR A 21 12.43 -42.27 -45.78
N GLN A 22 13.35 -43.23 -45.66
CA GLN A 22 13.89 -43.67 -44.38
C GLN A 22 14.62 -42.54 -43.63
N GLN A 23 15.37 -41.68 -44.33
CA GLN A 23 16.07 -40.57 -43.70
C GLN A 23 15.09 -39.53 -43.14
N ARG A 24 14.03 -39.19 -43.89
CA ARG A 24 12.98 -38.28 -43.40
C ARG A 24 12.17 -38.84 -42.24
N LEU A 25 11.98 -40.16 -42.18
CA LEU A 25 11.30 -40.80 -41.04
C LEU A 25 12.16 -40.69 -39.78
N ARG A 26 13.47 -40.96 -39.86
CA ARG A 26 14.40 -40.76 -38.73
C ARG A 26 14.43 -39.32 -38.24
N GLU A 27 14.54 -38.34 -39.14
CA GLU A 27 14.50 -36.91 -38.78
C GLU A 27 13.14 -36.46 -38.22
N TYR A 28 12.05 -37.15 -38.55
CA TYR A 28 10.74 -36.88 -37.96
C TYR A 28 10.63 -37.47 -36.55
N ASP A 29 11.13 -38.69 -36.35
CA ASP A 29 11.15 -39.38 -35.06
C ASP A 29 12.05 -38.66 -34.05
N GLU A 30 13.25 -38.23 -34.44
CA GLU A 30 14.17 -37.46 -33.58
C GLU A 30 13.55 -36.12 -33.13
N ARG A 31 12.91 -35.38 -34.04
CA ARG A 31 12.19 -34.14 -33.68
C ARG A 31 10.98 -34.40 -32.80
N MET A 32 10.34 -35.56 -32.94
CA MET A 32 9.22 -35.95 -32.09
C MET A 32 9.69 -36.33 -30.68
N GLU A 33 10.83 -36.99 -30.55
CA GLU A 33 11.46 -37.30 -29.26
C GLU A 33 11.91 -36.02 -28.54
N GLU A 34 12.59 -35.10 -29.22
CA GLU A 34 13.06 -33.84 -28.62
C GLU A 34 11.89 -32.99 -28.08
N LYS A 35 10.78 -32.92 -28.84
CA LYS A 35 9.57 -32.20 -28.41
C LYS A 35 8.87 -32.89 -27.24
N ARG A 36 8.86 -34.22 -27.20
CA ARG A 36 8.32 -34.99 -26.07
C ARG A 36 9.15 -34.78 -24.81
N GLN A 37 10.47 -34.71 -24.94
CA GLN A 37 11.38 -34.47 -23.82
C GLN A 37 11.18 -33.07 -23.22
N LYS A 38 11.11 -32.03 -24.05
CA LYS A 38 10.82 -30.65 -23.58
C LYS A 38 9.47 -30.53 -22.89
N CYS A 39 8.45 -31.24 -23.38
CA CYS A 39 7.12 -31.23 -22.77
C CYS A 39 7.11 -31.95 -21.41
N LYS A 40 7.85 -33.06 -21.26
CA LYS A 40 8.03 -33.74 -19.96
C LYS A 40 8.75 -32.85 -18.96
N GLU A 41 9.85 -32.20 -19.37
CA GLU A 41 10.60 -31.29 -18.50
C GLU A 41 9.76 -30.09 -18.03
N GLN A 42 8.95 -29.50 -18.92
CA GLN A 42 8.01 -28.43 -18.56
C GLN A 42 6.93 -28.92 -17.60
N CYS A 43 6.36 -30.11 -17.83
CA CYS A 43 5.35 -30.68 -16.96
C CYS A 43 5.91 -31.00 -15.56
N ASP A 44 7.12 -31.57 -15.49
CA ASP A 44 7.79 -31.85 -14.21
C ASP A 44 8.10 -30.55 -13.44
N GLN A 45 8.52 -29.49 -14.14
CA GLN A 45 8.73 -28.16 -13.53
C GLN A 45 7.44 -27.56 -12.97
N GLU A 46 6.34 -27.61 -13.72
CA GLU A 46 5.03 -27.11 -13.27
C GLU A 46 4.49 -27.92 -12.10
N ILE A 47 4.63 -29.26 -12.12
CA ILE A 47 4.24 -30.14 -11.01
C ILE A 47 5.06 -29.81 -9.75
N GLN A 48 6.38 -29.61 -9.86
CA GLN A 48 7.22 -29.20 -8.73
C GLN A 48 6.79 -27.83 -8.16
N GLN A 49 6.41 -26.87 -9.00
CA GLN A 49 5.88 -25.58 -8.54
C GLN A 49 4.53 -25.74 -7.82
N ILE A 50 3.63 -26.58 -8.34
CA ILE A 50 2.34 -26.86 -7.71
C ILE A 50 2.53 -27.53 -6.34
N ILE A 51 3.40 -28.54 -6.24
CA ILE A 51 3.71 -29.21 -4.97
C ILE A 51 4.33 -28.24 -3.95
N LEU A 52 5.25 -27.38 -4.37
CA LEU A 52 5.85 -26.37 -3.49
C LEU A 52 4.81 -25.35 -3.00
N LYS A 53 3.90 -24.93 -3.89
CA LYS A 53 2.83 -24.00 -3.54
C LYS A 53 1.84 -24.62 -2.55
N ASP A 54 1.41 -25.86 -2.78
CA ASP A 54 0.55 -26.63 -1.86
C ASP A 54 1.21 -26.80 -0.48
N LYS A 55 2.53 -27.06 -0.45
CA LYS A 55 3.29 -27.21 0.80
C LYS A 55 3.36 -25.91 1.60
N ILE A 56 3.48 -24.76 0.94
CA ILE A 56 3.45 -23.44 1.58
C ILE A 56 2.03 -23.13 2.09
N GLU A 57 1.01 -23.37 1.29
CA GLU A 57 -0.40 -23.15 1.67
C GLU A 57 -0.81 -24.02 2.86
N LYS A 58 -0.38 -25.29 2.89
CA LYS A 58 -0.61 -26.19 4.02
C LYS A 58 0.11 -25.75 5.31
N ASN A 59 1.36 -25.30 5.20
CA ASN A 59 2.13 -24.80 6.35
C ASN A 59 1.55 -23.47 6.89
N LEU A 60 1.06 -22.59 6.00
CA LEU A 60 0.38 -21.37 6.40
C LEU A 60 -0.96 -21.65 7.09
N THR A 61 -1.76 -22.59 6.58
CA THR A 61 -3.04 -22.96 7.20
C THR A 61 -2.85 -23.65 8.55
N GLU A 62 -1.86 -24.53 8.70
CA GLU A 62 -1.51 -25.12 9.99
C GLU A 62 -1.05 -24.05 11.01
N LYS A 63 -0.18 -23.11 10.60
CA LYS A 63 0.24 -22.01 11.49
C LYS A 63 -0.92 -21.08 11.88
N LEU A 64 -1.83 -20.79 10.96
CA LEU A 64 -3.02 -19.99 11.24
C LEU A 64 -4.01 -20.72 12.16
N ALA A 65 -4.15 -22.03 12.04
CA ALA A 65 -4.99 -22.84 12.93
C ALA A 65 -4.41 -22.95 14.35
N VAL A 66 -3.09 -23.06 14.49
CA VAL A 66 -2.40 -23.02 15.79
C VAL A 66 -2.54 -21.63 16.44
N LEU A 67 -2.34 -20.55 15.68
CA LEU A 67 -2.56 -19.18 16.16
C LEU A 67 -4.03 -18.88 16.53
N GLN A 68 -5.00 -19.55 15.90
CA GLN A 68 -6.42 -19.43 16.27
C GLN A 68 -6.83 -20.26 17.49
N THR A 69 -6.08 -21.30 17.84
CA THR A 69 -6.34 -22.09 19.06
C THR A 69 -5.71 -21.44 20.28
N ASP A 70 -4.63 -20.68 20.13
CA ASP A 70 -4.09 -19.79 21.19
C ASP A 70 -4.97 -18.56 21.45
N ILE A 71 -5.96 -18.30 20.59
CA ILE A 71 -6.91 -17.18 20.72
C ILE A 71 -8.34 -17.70 20.57
N ARG A 72 -8.76 -18.62 21.44
CA ARG A 72 -10.19 -18.88 21.66
C ARG A 72 -10.48 -19.15 23.13
N SER A 73 -11.38 -18.34 23.68
CA SER A 73 -12.30 -18.80 24.71
C SER A 73 -12.88 -17.66 25.53
N ASP A 74 -12.18 -17.17 26.56
CA ASP A 74 -12.94 -16.82 27.77
C ASP A 74 -12.86 -15.36 28.23
N ALA A 75 -12.37 -14.43 27.39
CA ALA A 75 -12.42 -13.01 27.74
C ALA A 75 -12.55 -12.15 26.49
N ILE A 76 -13.79 -11.83 26.09
CA ILE A 76 -14.27 -10.47 25.81
C ILE A 76 -15.81 -10.54 25.66
N PRO A 77 -16.58 -9.69 26.37
CA PRO A 77 -18.02 -9.80 26.44
C PRO A 77 -18.71 -9.44 25.11
N THR A 78 -19.90 -10.00 24.95
CA THR A 78 -20.90 -9.68 23.93
C THR A 78 -21.14 -8.17 23.76
N CYS A 79 -20.48 -7.56 22.77
CA CYS A 79 -20.91 -6.29 22.21
C CYS A 79 -21.75 -6.58 20.96
N VAL A 80 -23.04 -6.33 21.12
CA VAL A 80 -24.05 -6.27 20.08
C VAL A 80 -23.59 -5.34 18.95
N CYS A 81 -23.23 -5.92 17.81
CA CYS A 81 -23.29 -5.23 16.53
C CYS A 81 -24.42 -5.86 15.72
N GLU A 82 -25.53 -5.14 15.75
CA GLU A 82 -26.73 -5.33 14.97
C GLU A 82 -26.40 -5.50 13.48
N LYS A 83 -26.82 -6.64 12.90
CA LYS A 83 -26.95 -6.94 11.46
C LYS A 83 -25.72 -6.70 10.55
N SER A 84 -24.84 -7.71 10.60
CA SER A 84 -24.43 -8.53 9.44
C SER A 84 -23.72 -7.89 8.22
N VAL A 85 -22.39 -7.83 8.30
CA VAL A 85 -21.51 -7.75 7.12
C VAL A 85 -21.57 -9.05 6.31
N ALA A 86 -21.79 -10.21 6.95
CA ALA A 86 -21.92 -11.51 6.27
C ALA A 86 -23.18 -11.61 5.38
N ASP A 87 -24.33 -11.16 5.89
CA ASP A 87 -25.63 -11.20 5.21
C ASP A 87 -25.69 -10.19 4.03
N LYS A 88 -24.92 -9.09 4.11
CA LYS A 88 -24.74 -8.13 2.99
C LYS A 88 -23.82 -8.67 1.90
N VAL A 89 -22.80 -9.45 2.26
CA VAL A 89 -21.89 -10.10 1.32
C VAL A 89 -22.54 -11.32 0.66
N GLU A 90 -23.37 -12.08 1.37
CA GLU A 90 -24.17 -13.18 0.82
C GLU A 90 -25.25 -12.68 -0.15
N ASN A 91 -25.99 -11.62 0.18
CA ASN A 91 -26.96 -11.04 -0.76
C ASN A 91 -26.30 -10.44 -2.02
N PHE A 92 -25.08 -9.91 -1.91
CA PHE A 92 -24.33 -9.39 -3.06
C PHE A 92 -23.77 -10.51 -3.96
N CYS A 93 -23.31 -11.64 -3.38
CA CYS A 93 -22.93 -12.84 -4.13
C CYS A 93 -24.13 -13.52 -4.80
N LEU A 94 -25.28 -13.60 -4.12
CA LEU A 94 -26.50 -14.18 -4.68
C LEU A 94 -27.06 -13.36 -5.85
N ASN A 95 -26.99 -12.02 -5.80
CA ASN A 95 -27.39 -11.18 -6.93
C ASN A 95 -26.41 -11.21 -8.11
N CYS A 96 -25.15 -11.57 -7.89
CA CYS A 96 -24.17 -11.74 -8.97
C CYS A 96 -24.31 -13.12 -9.68
N GLY A 97 -24.87 -14.12 -8.98
CA GLY A 97 -25.16 -15.45 -9.55
C GLY A 97 -26.53 -15.55 -10.23
N MET A 98 -27.54 -14.78 -9.80
CA MET A 98 -28.92 -14.93 -10.30
C MET A 98 -29.21 -14.34 -11.68
N ASN A 99 -28.28 -13.60 -12.30
CA ASN A 99 -28.42 -13.15 -13.70
C ASN A 99 -27.72 -14.05 -14.72
N VAL A 100 -27.17 -15.19 -14.29
CA VAL A 100 -26.40 -16.11 -15.15
C VAL A 100 -27.06 -17.48 -15.31
N GLY A 101 -28.25 -17.70 -14.71
CA GLY A 101 -28.92 -18.99 -14.69
C GLY A 101 -30.33 -18.98 -15.26
N GLY A 102 -30.46 -18.94 -16.59
CA GLY A 102 -31.64 -19.50 -17.27
C GLY A 102 -32.42 -18.58 -18.23
N ALA A 103 -31.96 -18.51 -19.48
CA ALA A 103 -32.77 -18.67 -20.72
C ALA A 103 -32.07 -18.02 -21.94
N VAL A 104 -31.49 -18.89 -22.76
CA VAL A 104 -31.48 -18.89 -24.24
C VAL A 104 -31.65 -17.54 -24.97
N THR A 105 -30.59 -17.19 -25.71
CA THR A 105 -30.51 -16.32 -26.92
C THR A 105 -30.74 -14.82 -26.75
N LEU A 106 -29.69 -14.02 -27.03
CA LEU A 106 -29.54 -13.32 -28.31
C LEU A 106 -28.20 -12.55 -28.36
N SER A 107 -27.39 -12.94 -29.34
CA SER A 107 -26.53 -12.10 -30.18
C SER A 107 -25.60 -11.05 -29.53
N SER A 108 -24.29 -11.31 -29.69
CA SER A 108 -23.26 -10.36 -30.12
C SER A 108 -23.38 -8.90 -29.65
N GLY A 109 -22.56 -8.50 -28.67
CA GLY A 109 -22.33 -7.07 -28.46
C GLY A 109 -21.76 -6.60 -27.13
N VAL A 110 -21.62 -7.45 -26.10
CA VAL A 110 -21.18 -6.96 -24.77
C VAL A 110 -20.19 -7.93 -24.11
N LEU A 111 -18.97 -7.98 -24.62
CA LEU A 111 -17.80 -8.51 -23.90
C LEU A 111 -16.83 -7.41 -23.46
N GLY A 112 -17.24 -6.13 -23.52
CA GLY A 112 -16.44 -4.99 -23.09
C GLY A 112 -16.95 -4.22 -21.86
N GLY A 113 -18.15 -4.54 -21.33
CA GLY A 113 -18.84 -3.63 -20.39
C GLY A 113 -18.89 -4.09 -18.93
N ILE A 114 -18.92 -5.39 -18.65
CA ILE A 114 -19.29 -5.90 -17.32
C ILE A 114 -18.09 -6.18 -16.40
N GLY A 115 -16.87 -6.23 -16.94
CA GLY A 115 -15.65 -6.33 -16.14
C GLY A 115 -15.18 -5.02 -15.51
N SER A 116 -15.73 -3.86 -15.92
CA SER A 116 -15.25 -2.57 -15.42
C SER A 116 -15.93 -2.19 -14.09
N LEU A 117 -17.25 -2.32 -13.99
CA LEU A 117 -18.02 -1.83 -12.83
C LEU A 117 -17.69 -2.56 -11.51
N ALA A 118 -17.38 -3.86 -11.55
CA ALA A 118 -16.99 -4.61 -10.35
C ALA A 118 -15.55 -4.30 -9.89
N VAL A 119 -14.62 -4.10 -10.83
CA VAL A 119 -13.20 -3.82 -10.52
C VAL A 119 -13.03 -2.42 -9.92
N HIS A 120 -13.84 -1.44 -10.35
CA HIS A 120 -13.79 -0.06 -9.85
C HIS A 120 -14.24 0.08 -8.38
N ALA A 121 -15.09 -0.82 -7.88
CA ALA A 121 -15.54 -0.82 -6.48
C ALA A 121 -14.55 -1.53 -5.53
N TRP A 122 -13.77 -2.50 -6.03
CA TRP A 122 -12.83 -3.28 -5.23
C TRP A 122 -11.51 -2.54 -4.97
N LYS A 123 -11.03 -1.78 -5.96
CA LYS A 123 -9.83 -0.94 -5.83
C LYS A 123 -9.86 0.00 -4.61
N PRO A 124 -10.89 0.84 -4.38
CA PRO A 124 -10.92 1.75 -3.24
C PRO A 124 -11.05 1.02 -1.90
N LEU A 125 -11.75 -0.12 -1.85
CA LEU A 125 -11.92 -0.89 -0.61
C LEU A 125 -10.60 -1.55 -0.19
N ALA A 126 -9.89 -2.17 -1.14
CA ALA A 126 -8.58 -2.79 -0.90
C ALA A 126 -7.52 -1.74 -0.50
N LEU A 127 -7.50 -0.59 -1.18
CA LEU A 127 -6.65 0.56 -0.84
C LEU A 127 -6.90 1.05 0.58
N LYS A 128 -8.17 1.26 0.95
CA LYS A 128 -8.55 1.70 2.30
C LYS A 128 -8.12 0.71 3.37
N SER A 129 -8.26 -0.59 3.12
CA SER A 129 -7.82 -1.64 4.04
C SER A 129 -6.29 -1.68 4.21
N ALA A 130 -5.55 -1.55 3.10
CA ALA A 130 -4.08 -1.54 3.13
C ALA A 130 -3.53 -0.32 3.88
N ILE A 131 -4.08 0.87 3.61
CA ILE A 131 -3.73 2.10 4.32
C ILE A 131 -4.03 1.98 5.81
N ALA A 132 -5.20 1.43 6.18
CA ALA A 132 -5.56 1.23 7.58
C ALA A 132 -4.58 0.29 8.32
N ALA A 133 -4.18 -0.82 7.68
CA ALA A 133 -3.19 -1.74 8.23
C ALA A 133 -1.81 -1.09 8.38
N ALA A 134 -1.38 -0.31 7.38
CA ALA A 134 -0.11 0.42 7.42
C ALA A 134 -0.07 1.48 8.52
N LEU A 135 -1.16 2.23 8.71
CA LEU A 135 -1.27 3.20 9.81
C LEU A 135 -1.23 2.50 11.17
N LYS A 136 -1.95 1.39 11.33
CA LYS A 136 -1.93 0.60 12.58
C LYS A 136 -0.53 0.07 12.90
N ALA A 137 0.22 -0.39 11.89
CA ALA A 137 1.60 -0.85 12.09
C ALA A 137 2.57 0.28 12.47
N ASN A 138 2.31 1.51 12.01
CA ASN A 138 3.16 2.68 12.27
C ASN A 138 2.70 3.54 13.44
N ASP A 139 1.58 3.20 14.10
CA ASP A 139 0.92 4.02 15.12
C ASP A 139 1.86 4.42 16.27
N ALA A 140 2.64 3.46 16.77
CA ALA A 140 3.63 3.70 17.81
C ALA A 140 4.76 4.66 17.35
N MET A 141 5.22 4.52 16.10
CA MET A 141 6.27 5.39 15.54
C MET A 141 5.75 6.80 15.30
N ILE A 142 4.51 6.94 14.81
CA ILE A 142 3.84 8.23 14.59
C ILE A 142 3.67 8.94 15.93
N SER A 143 3.11 8.24 16.92
CA SER A 143 2.89 8.78 18.27
C SER A 143 4.20 9.20 18.94
N THR A 144 5.26 8.39 18.82
CA THR A 144 6.58 8.73 19.37
C THR A 144 7.17 9.97 18.72
N ALA A 145 7.11 10.06 17.39
CA ALA A 145 7.61 11.22 16.66
C ALA A 145 6.79 12.49 16.96
N ALA A 146 5.46 12.36 17.05
CA ALA A 146 4.55 13.45 17.40
C ALA A 146 4.81 13.97 18.81
N ASN A 147 4.95 13.07 19.80
CA ASN A 147 5.26 13.43 21.17
C ASN A 147 6.64 14.10 21.30
N ALA A 148 7.66 13.59 20.62
CA ALA A 148 8.99 14.21 20.61
C ALA A 148 8.98 15.62 20.02
N ALA A 149 8.26 15.82 18.91
CA ALA A 149 8.11 17.13 18.30
C ALA A 149 7.27 18.09 19.16
N GLY A 150 6.17 17.59 19.74
CA GLY A 150 5.32 18.33 20.66
C GLY A 150 6.08 18.79 21.91
N MET A 151 6.86 17.90 22.54
CA MET A 151 7.71 18.25 23.68
C MET A 151 8.73 19.34 23.33
N LYS A 152 9.37 19.25 22.15
CA LYS A 152 10.32 20.27 21.70
C LYS A 152 9.62 21.62 21.48
N ALA A 153 8.45 21.61 20.86
CA ALA A 153 7.65 22.82 20.64
C ALA A 153 7.18 23.45 21.96
N GLY A 154 6.68 22.64 22.90
CA GLY A 154 6.27 23.11 24.23
C GLY A 154 7.44 23.76 24.98
N LYS A 155 8.64 23.15 24.97
CA LYS A 155 9.84 23.75 25.58
C LYS A 155 10.21 25.10 24.93
N ILE A 156 10.15 25.20 23.61
CA ILE A 156 10.44 26.44 22.88
C ILE A 156 9.40 27.51 23.21
N ALA A 157 8.12 27.16 23.26
CA ALA A 157 7.03 28.06 23.62
C ALA A 157 7.24 28.65 25.02
N VAL A 158 7.55 27.80 26.01
CA VAL A 158 7.88 28.27 27.37
C VAL A 158 9.05 29.26 27.34
N ILE A 159 10.13 28.94 26.63
CA ILE A 159 11.31 29.82 26.56
C ILE A 159 10.93 31.17 25.95
N GLY A 160 10.10 31.17 24.90
CA GLY A 160 9.54 32.38 24.29
C GLY A 160 8.76 33.21 25.32
N SER A 161 7.75 32.63 25.97
CA SER A 161 6.92 33.34 26.94
C SER A 161 7.74 33.88 28.13
N LEU A 162 8.72 33.14 28.63
CA LEU A 162 9.57 33.60 29.74
C LEU A 162 10.53 34.73 29.33
N LYS A 163 10.99 34.76 28.08
CA LYS A 163 11.79 35.87 27.54
C LYS A 163 10.95 37.15 27.47
N GLU A 164 9.72 37.07 26.98
CA GLU A 164 8.80 38.22 26.93
C GLU A 164 8.48 38.79 28.32
N LEU A 165 8.38 37.89 29.30
CA LEU A 165 8.21 38.22 30.71
C LEU A 165 9.49 38.72 31.41
N GLY A 166 10.61 38.84 30.69
CA GLY A 166 11.84 39.44 31.20
C GLY A 166 12.68 38.53 32.11
N VAL A 167 12.43 37.23 32.14
CA VAL A 167 13.17 36.30 33.01
C VAL A 167 14.63 36.12 32.56
N GLU A 168 14.91 36.26 31.25
CA GLU A 168 16.25 36.12 30.69
C GLU A 168 17.26 37.10 31.31
N TYR A 169 16.80 38.28 31.75
CA TYR A 169 17.65 39.27 32.43
C TYR A 169 18.17 38.74 33.78
N PHE A 170 17.30 38.09 34.54
CA PHE A 170 17.61 37.60 35.89
C PHE A 170 18.20 36.18 35.89
N TRP A 171 17.90 35.41 34.85
CA TRP A 171 18.34 34.04 34.69
C TRP A 171 18.78 33.75 33.24
N PRO A 172 20.01 34.13 32.87
CA PRO A 172 20.51 33.96 31.50
C PRO A 172 20.56 32.49 31.03
N GLU A 173 20.82 31.57 31.96
CA GLU A 173 20.90 30.12 31.68
C GLU A 173 19.54 29.40 31.64
N MET A 174 18.42 30.15 31.73
CA MET A 174 17.07 29.62 31.73
C MET A 174 16.79 28.75 30.51
N SER A 175 17.16 29.22 29.32
CA SER A 175 16.89 28.49 28.06
C SER A 175 17.56 27.11 28.05
N SER A 176 18.82 27.03 28.49
CA SER A 176 19.56 25.75 28.59
C SER A 176 18.93 24.82 29.63
N SER A 177 18.51 25.38 30.76
CA SER A 177 17.89 24.63 31.85
C SER A 177 16.55 24.02 31.41
N ILE A 178 15.69 24.78 30.73
CA ILE A 178 14.38 24.31 30.25
C ILE A 178 14.53 23.27 29.14
N LEU A 179 15.51 23.42 28.26
CA LEU A 179 15.79 22.42 27.23
C LEU A 179 16.18 21.06 27.83
N LYS A 180 16.91 21.07 28.95
CA LYS A 180 17.37 19.86 29.67
C LYS A 180 16.30 19.20 30.54
N MET A 181 15.21 19.88 30.87
CA MET A 181 14.11 19.29 31.67
C MET A 181 13.52 18.05 31.01
N GLY A 182 12.95 17.14 31.81
CA GLY A 182 12.24 15.98 31.27
C GLY A 182 11.02 16.42 30.48
N HIS A 183 10.23 17.33 31.05
CA HIS A 183 9.00 17.84 30.45
C HIS A 183 8.82 19.35 30.71
N TYR A 184 8.18 20.06 29.78
CA TYR A 184 7.98 21.52 29.87
C TYR A 184 7.00 21.95 30.99
N ASN A 185 6.32 21.01 31.64
CA ASN A 185 5.37 21.28 32.73
C ASN A 185 6.09 21.47 34.07
N GLU A 186 7.34 20.99 34.19
CA GLU A 186 8.21 21.23 35.34
C GLU A 186 8.43 22.72 35.59
N VAL A 187 8.20 23.56 34.58
CA VAL A 187 8.24 25.01 34.65
C VAL A 187 7.24 25.58 35.67
N ALA A 188 6.12 24.91 35.92
CA ALA A 188 5.18 25.29 36.98
C ALA A 188 5.82 25.28 38.38
N ASN A 189 6.88 24.51 38.57
CA ASN A 189 7.59 24.37 39.84
C ASN A 189 8.78 25.35 39.97
N LEU A 190 9.05 26.16 38.94
CA LEU A 190 10.17 27.11 38.93
C LEU A 190 9.89 28.42 39.67
N THR A 191 8.75 28.57 40.34
CA THR A 191 8.40 29.77 41.11
C THR A 191 9.54 30.22 42.03
N GLY A 192 10.09 29.29 42.83
CA GLY A 192 11.17 29.61 43.76
C GLY A 192 12.49 29.95 43.07
N VAL A 193 12.79 29.32 41.92
CA VAL A 193 14.02 29.58 41.16
C VAL A 193 13.94 30.96 40.51
N ILE A 194 12.86 31.25 39.79
CA ILE A 194 12.67 32.51 39.07
C ILE A 194 12.61 33.67 40.07
N TYR A 195 11.78 33.56 41.10
CA TYR A 195 11.62 34.61 42.09
C TYR A 195 12.87 34.78 42.95
N GLY A 196 13.54 33.70 43.33
CA GLY A 196 14.79 33.74 44.08
C GLY A 196 15.93 34.43 43.31
N LYS A 197 16.10 34.12 42.01
CA LYS A 197 17.08 34.78 41.15
C LYS A 197 16.77 36.26 40.96
N LYS A 198 15.50 36.58 40.73
CA LYS A 198 15.02 37.97 40.64
C LYS A 198 15.30 38.73 41.94
N PHE A 199 14.97 38.16 43.09
CA PHE A 199 15.23 38.77 44.40
C PHE A 199 16.72 39.06 44.62
N GLN A 200 17.60 38.09 44.35
CA GLN A 200 19.05 38.28 44.47
C GLN A 200 19.57 39.41 43.57
N ALA A 201 19.10 39.47 42.32
CA ALA A 201 19.48 40.51 41.38
C ALA A 201 18.99 41.89 41.85
N CYS A 202 17.72 42.01 42.26
CA CYS A 202 17.13 43.29 42.68
C CYS A 202 17.73 43.84 43.98
N VAL A 203 18.15 42.98 44.91
CA VAL A 203 18.80 43.41 46.17
C VAL A 203 20.21 43.96 45.92
N ALA A 204 20.89 43.53 44.85
CA ALA A 204 22.23 43.99 44.51
C ALA A 204 22.25 45.29 43.67
N MET A 205 21.09 45.85 43.33
CA MET A 205 20.96 47.02 42.44
C MET A 205 20.86 48.35 43.20
N THR A 206 21.23 49.44 42.51
CA THR A 206 20.92 50.81 42.92
C THR A 206 19.42 51.11 42.76
N ILE A 207 18.91 52.11 43.49
CA ILE A 207 17.49 52.49 43.49
C ILE A 207 16.97 52.80 42.07
N GLU A 208 17.74 53.53 41.27
CA GLU A 208 17.37 53.86 39.88
C GLU A 208 17.23 52.62 38.97
N ASN A 209 18.12 51.63 39.14
CA ASN A 209 18.06 50.38 38.36
C ASN A 209 16.98 49.43 38.86
N PHE A 210 16.61 49.52 40.15
CA PHE A 210 15.51 48.77 40.73
C PHE A 210 14.17 49.18 40.08
N GLU A 211 13.89 50.48 39.99
CA GLU A 211 12.68 51.00 39.34
C GLU A 211 12.65 50.68 37.84
N ALA A 212 13.79 50.72 37.16
CA ALA A 212 13.87 50.48 35.72
C ALA A 212 13.69 48.99 35.32
N ILE A 213 13.99 48.03 36.20
CA ILE A 213 14.09 46.61 35.84
C ILE A 213 13.20 45.71 36.71
N CYS A 214 13.13 45.95 38.02
CA CYS A 214 12.40 45.09 38.95
C CYS A 214 10.91 45.42 39.02
N GLU A 215 10.52 46.69 38.91
CA GLU A 215 9.09 47.08 38.87
C GLU A 215 8.38 46.64 37.58
N PRO A 216 8.95 46.81 36.37
CA PRO A 216 8.32 46.33 35.14
C PRO A 216 8.14 44.81 35.14
N PHE A 217 9.07 44.08 35.76
CA PHE A 217 8.91 42.65 35.98
C PHE A 217 7.70 42.38 36.89
N ASP A 218 7.62 43.02 38.06
CA ASP A 218 6.49 42.79 38.97
C ASP A 218 5.13 43.14 38.36
N MET A 219 5.06 44.16 37.50
CA MET A 219 3.86 44.47 36.73
C MET A 219 3.52 43.37 35.72
N LYS A 220 4.48 42.90 34.91
CA LYS A 220 4.27 41.80 33.94
C LYS A 220 3.81 40.50 34.58
N TRP A 221 4.25 40.27 35.82
CA TRP A 221 3.93 39.08 36.60
C TRP A 221 2.67 39.24 37.47
N GLY A 222 2.02 40.41 37.45
CA GLY A 222 0.77 40.67 38.18
C GLY A 222 0.94 40.86 39.68
N ILE A 223 2.17 41.09 40.13
CA ILE A 223 2.54 41.37 41.53
C ILE A 223 2.22 42.83 41.86
N LEU A 224 2.59 43.74 40.97
CA LEU A 224 2.19 45.15 40.98
C LEU A 224 1.07 45.36 39.96
N LYS A 225 0.19 46.31 40.26
CA LYS A 225 -0.77 46.86 39.30
C LYS A 225 -0.07 47.85 38.36
N ALA A 226 -0.75 48.20 37.27
CA ALA A 226 -0.23 49.17 36.29
C ALA A 226 -0.05 50.59 36.84
N ASP A 227 -0.61 50.88 38.02
CA ASP A 227 -0.44 52.12 38.79
C ASP A 227 0.75 52.08 39.77
N GLY A 228 1.53 50.99 39.77
CA GLY A 228 2.68 50.78 40.67
C GLY A 228 2.29 50.33 42.08
N VAL A 229 1.01 50.18 42.39
CA VAL A 229 0.53 49.74 43.71
C VAL A 229 0.51 48.21 43.79
N THR A 230 0.79 47.65 44.97
CA THR A 230 0.72 46.19 45.17
C THR A 230 -0.67 45.65 44.81
N ASN A 231 -0.71 44.52 44.09
CA ASN A 231 -1.96 43.93 43.62
C ASN A 231 -2.70 43.13 44.71
N GLY A 232 -2.26 43.20 45.97
CA GLY A 232 -2.82 42.42 47.09
C GLY A 232 -2.57 40.91 46.99
N ILE A 233 -1.78 40.45 46.01
CA ILE A 233 -1.42 39.05 45.80
C ILE A 233 0.02 38.84 46.28
N VAL A 234 0.25 37.78 47.05
CA VAL A 234 1.60 37.40 47.48
C VAL A 234 2.45 37.08 46.24
N PRO A 235 3.68 37.61 46.10
CA PRO A 235 4.49 37.44 44.90
C PRO A 235 4.65 35.98 44.44
N GLY A 236 4.81 35.05 45.39
CA GLY A 236 4.90 33.62 45.07
C GLY A 236 3.63 33.05 44.41
N VAL A 237 2.44 33.55 44.78
CA VAL A 237 1.16 33.11 44.21
C VAL A 237 0.97 33.69 42.80
N ALA A 238 1.29 34.96 42.59
CA ALA A 238 1.22 35.61 41.28
C ALA A 238 2.14 34.92 40.26
N VAL A 239 3.39 34.65 40.66
CA VAL A 239 4.35 33.92 39.82
C VAL A 239 3.87 32.52 39.49
N ALA A 240 3.37 31.77 40.47
CA ALA A 240 2.82 30.43 40.24
C ALA A 240 1.61 30.44 39.28
N GLN A 241 0.70 31.42 39.41
CA GLN A 241 -0.45 31.57 38.50
C GLN A 241 0.00 31.85 37.07
N LYS A 242 0.95 32.78 36.88
CA LYS A 242 1.47 33.11 35.54
C LYS A 242 2.19 31.92 34.90
N LEU A 243 3.02 31.19 35.67
CA LEU A 243 3.68 29.97 35.19
C LEU A 243 2.68 28.89 34.76
N LYS A 244 1.56 28.73 35.48
CA LYS A 244 0.48 27.82 35.06
C LYS A 244 -0.13 28.24 33.71
N GLY A 245 -0.32 29.54 33.49
CA GLY A 245 -0.76 30.08 32.19
C GLY A 245 0.23 29.76 31.07
N ILE A 246 1.53 29.94 31.31
CA ILE A 246 2.58 29.60 30.33
C ILE A 246 2.60 28.11 30.02
N VAL A 247 2.40 27.24 31.03
CA VAL A 247 2.31 25.79 30.80
C VAL A 247 1.08 25.44 29.96
N ALA A 248 -0.04 26.15 30.12
CA ALA A 248 -1.22 25.97 29.28
C ALA A 248 -0.95 26.34 27.82
N GLU A 249 -0.36 27.51 27.57
CA GLU A 249 0.05 27.95 26.22
C GLU A 249 1.06 26.97 25.59
N ALA A 250 2.04 26.50 26.37
CA ALA A 250 3.02 25.53 25.92
C ALA A 250 2.39 24.16 25.61
N THR A 251 1.36 23.75 26.34
CA THR A 251 0.60 22.54 26.07
C THR A 251 -0.16 22.65 24.76
N GLU A 252 -0.76 23.81 24.49
CA GLU A 252 -1.43 24.08 23.21
C GLU A 252 -0.43 24.04 22.05
N ALA A 253 0.70 24.73 22.16
CA ALA A 253 1.78 24.69 21.16
C ALA A 253 2.31 23.26 20.93
N ALA A 254 2.47 22.47 22.00
CA ALA A 254 2.90 21.08 21.92
C ALA A 254 1.87 20.22 21.17
N ASN A 255 0.58 20.37 21.46
CA ASN A 255 -0.51 19.64 20.82
C ASN A 255 -0.63 19.98 19.33
N ILE A 256 -0.52 21.26 18.97
CA ILE A 256 -0.52 21.71 17.58
C ILE A 256 0.63 21.03 16.82
N LYS A 257 1.85 21.08 17.36
CA LYS A 257 3.00 20.47 16.68
C LYS A 257 2.89 18.94 16.60
N ALA A 258 2.39 18.28 17.63
CA ALA A 258 2.14 16.85 17.62
C ALA A 258 1.11 16.47 16.54
N ALA A 259 0.04 17.25 16.40
CA ALA A 259 -0.97 17.05 15.36
C ALA A 259 -0.39 17.23 13.95
N GLU A 260 0.40 18.28 13.70
CA GLU A 260 1.09 18.49 12.41
C GLU A 260 2.03 17.34 12.04
N VAL A 261 2.78 16.81 13.01
CA VAL A 261 3.67 15.66 12.77
C VAL A 261 2.86 14.39 12.50
N THR A 262 1.76 14.21 13.22
CA THR A 262 0.84 13.08 13.00
C THR A 262 0.23 13.11 11.60
N THR A 263 -0.26 14.28 11.16
CA THR A 263 -0.88 14.45 9.84
C THR A 263 0.14 14.27 8.72
N SER A 264 1.32 14.89 8.82
CA SER A 264 2.39 14.74 7.82
C SER A 264 2.89 13.30 7.68
N LYS A 265 3.08 12.57 8.79
CA LYS A 265 3.49 11.16 8.74
C LYS A 265 2.40 10.26 8.19
N THR A 266 1.14 10.50 8.58
CA THR A 266 -0.02 9.79 8.04
C THR A 266 -0.14 9.99 6.53
N LEU A 267 0.07 11.21 6.05
CA LEU A 267 0.04 11.54 4.62
C LEU A 267 1.18 10.85 3.87
N ALA A 268 2.40 10.89 4.39
CA ALA A 268 3.54 10.20 3.79
C ALA A 268 3.32 8.67 3.68
N ILE A 269 2.70 8.06 4.69
CA ILE A 269 2.34 6.63 4.65
C ILE A 269 1.29 6.36 3.58
N LYS A 270 0.25 7.20 3.49
CA LYS A 270 -0.78 7.07 2.44
C LYS A 270 -0.18 7.15 1.04
N GLU A 271 0.63 8.17 0.77
CA GLU A 271 1.29 8.33 -0.54
C GLU A 271 2.23 7.17 -0.87
N ALA A 272 2.96 6.66 0.12
CA ALA A 272 3.85 5.51 -0.07
C ALA A 272 3.05 4.23 -0.42
N GLN A 273 1.90 4.02 0.25
CA GLN A 273 1.03 2.89 -0.03
C GLN A 273 0.36 3.00 -1.39
N GLU A 274 -0.13 4.18 -1.77
CA GLU A 274 -0.71 4.43 -3.10
C GLU A 274 0.32 4.15 -4.20
N LYS A 275 1.54 4.68 -4.09
CA LYS A 275 2.63 4.42 -5.05
C LYS A 275 2.99 2.94 -5.13
N ALA A 276 3.06 2.24 -3.99
CA ALA A 276 3.36 0.81 -3.97
C ALA A 276 2.26 -0.01 -4.67
N ILE A 277 1.00 0.36 -4.48
CA ILE A 277 -0.15 -0.31 -5.10
C ILE A 277 -0.22 0.00 -6.60
N GLU A 278 0.04 1.23 -7.01
CA GLU A 278 0.16 1.59 -8.42
C GLU A 278 1.27 0.80 -9.11
N ALA A 279 2.46 0.72 -8.50
CA ALA A 279 3.59 -0.05 -9.01
C ALA A 279 3.27 -1.55 -9.12
N ALA A 280 2.61 -2.13 -8.12
CA ALA A 280 2.16 -3.53 -8.18
C ALA A 280 1.10 -3.75 -9.28
N SER A 281 0.19 -2.78 -9.45
CA SER A 281 -0.88 -2.88 -10.44
C SER A 281 -0.35 -2.80 -11.88
N THR A 282 0.63 -1.94 -12.16
CA THR A 282 1.22 -1.82 -13.51
C THR A 282 1.89 -3.12 -13.95
N HIS A 283 2.56 -3.83 -13.04
CA HIS A 283 3.13 -5.15 -13.32
C HIS A 283 2.07 -6.22 -13.67
N LEU A 284 0.88 -6.16 -13.07
CA LEU A 284 -0.21 -7.06 -13.42
C LEU A 284 -0.81 -6.70 -14.78
N TYR A 285 -0.97 -5.40 -15.09
CA TYR A 285 -1.49 -4.95 -16.37
C TYR A 285 -0.59 -5.33 -17.55
N THR A 286 0.74 -5.25 -17.41
CA THR A 286 1.67 -5.68 -18.47
C THR A 286 1.53 -7.18 -18.73
N THR A 287 1.47 -7.98 -17.68
CA THR A 287 1.29 -9.45 -17.78
C THR A 287 -0.02 -9.82 -18.48
N ILE A 288 -1.12 -9.16 -18.10
CA ILE A 288 -2.44 -9.37 -18.73
C ILE A 288 -2.41 -8.90 -20.20
N ALA A 289 -1.77 -7.77 -20.50
CA ALA A 289 -1.66 -7.26 -21.87
C ALA A 289 -0.90 -8.22 -22.79
N TYR A 290 0.19 -8.84 -22.31
CA TYR A 290 0.91 -9.87 -23.09
C TYR A 290 0.06 -11.13 -23.33
N SER A 291 -0.73 -11.55 -22.36
CA SER A 291 -1.67 -12.68 -22.53
C SER A 291 -2.72 -12.39 -23.61
N ILE A 292 -3.33 -11.19 -23.59
CA ILE A 292 -4.30 -10.76 -24.60
C ILE A 292 -3.65 -10.65 -25.97
N LEU A 293 -2.44 -10.09 -26.07
CA LEU A 293 -1.68 -10.01 -27.32
C LEU A 293 -1.41 -11.42 -27.89
N ALA A 294 -1.02 -12.37 -27.05
CA ALA A 294 -0.78 -13.75 -27.46
C ALA A 294 -2.07 -14.42 -28.00
N ILE A 295 -3.20 -14.22 -27.34
CA ILE A 295 -4.51 -14.73 -27.80
C ILE A 295 -4.87 -14.12 -29.17
N LEU A 296 -4.67 -12.81 -29.36
CA LEU A 296 -4.94 -12.14 -30.64
C LEU A 296 -4.07 -12.69 -31.78
N ILE A 297 -2.79 -12.99 -31.53
CA ILE A 297 -1.89 -13.60 -32.51
C ILE A 297 -2.37 -15.00 -32.90
N ILE A 298 -2.77 -15.83 -31.93
CA ILE A 298 -3.30 -17.18 -32.18
C ILE A 298 -4.58 -17.12 -33.04
N VAL A 299 -5.50 -16.22 -32.72
CA VAL A 299 -6.75 -16.02 -33.48
C VAL A 299 -6.45 -15.58 -34.92
N LEU A 300 -5.50 -14.65 -35.12
CA LEU A 300 -5.07 -14.21 -36.44
C LEU A 300 -4.52 -15.37 -37.29
N ILE A 301 -3.66 -16.22 -36.71
CA ILE A 301 -3.11 -17.40 -37.41
C ILE A 301 -4.23 -18.36 -37.82
N MET A 302 -5.18 -18.63 -36.93
CA MET A 302 -6.34 -19.49 -37.22
C MET A 302 -7.19 -18.94 -38.37
N VAL A 303 -7.41 -17.62 -38.41
CA VAL A 303 -8.14 -16.95 -39.51
C VAL A 303 -7.38 -17.07 -40.83
N ILE A 304 -6.06 -16.86 -40.84
CA ILE A 304 -5.23 -16.98 -42.06
C ILE A 304 -5.28 -18.42 -42.59
N ILE A 305 -5.06 -19.41 -41.73
CA ILE A 305 -5.14 -20.84 -42.10
C ILE A 305 -6.54 -21.18 -42.63
N TYR A 306 -7.59 -20.71 -41.95
CA TYR A 306 -8.97 -20.89 -42.38
C TYR A 306 -9.22 -20.31 -43.77
N LEU A 307 -8.75 -19.09 -44.04
CA LEU A 307 -8.87 -18.44 -45.35
C LEU A 307 -8.12 -19.21 -46.44
N ILE A 308 -6.91 -19.71 -46.17
CA ILE A 308 -6.13 -20.54 -47.09
C ILE A 308 -6.87 -21.86 -47.40
N LEU A 309 -7.37 -22.54 -46.38
CA LEU A 309 -8.12 -23.79 -46.54
C LEU A 309 -9.43 -23.57 -47.30
N ARG A 310 -10.16 -22.50 -46.99
CA ARG A 310 -11.40 -22.11 -47.68
C ARG A 310 -11.13 -21.78 -49.15
N TYR A 311 -10.04 -21.07 -49.43
CA TYR A 311 -9.60 -20.78 -50.79
C TYR A 311 -9.26 -22.07 -51.56
N ARG A 312 -8.49 -22.99 -50.95
CA ARG A 312 -8.16 -24.29 -51.54
C ARG A 312 -9.40 -25.15 -51.82
N ARG A 313 -10.36 -25.21 -50.89
CA ARG A 313 -11.63 -25.93 -51.09
C ARG A 313 -12.42 -25.36 -52.27
N LYS A 314 -12.58 -24.04 -52.35
CA LYS A 314 -13.26 -23.40 -53.50
C LYS A 314 -12.56 -23.71 -54.83
N LYS A 315 -11.22 -23.66 -54.87
CA LYS A 315 -10.45 -24.01 -56.09
C LYS A 315 -10.63 -25.48 -56.49
N LYS A 316 -10.64 -26.41 -55.52
CA LYS A 316 -10.88 -27.84 -55.78
C LYS A 316 -12.27 -28.10 -56.36
N MET A 317 -13.31 -27.43 -55.85
CA MET A 317 -14.67 -27.57 -56.36
C MET A 317 -14.83 -27.02 -57.79
N LYS A 318 -14.19 -25.89 -58.12
CA LYS A 318 -14.19 -25.34 -59.48
C LYS A 318 -13.53 -26.30 -60.48
N LYS A 319 -12.42 -26.95 -60.10
CA LYS A 319 -11.77 -27.97 -60.95
C LYS A 319 -12.68 -29.19 -61.17
N LYS A 320 -13.35 -29.69 -60.12
CA LYS A 320 -14.27 -30.83 -60.24
C LYS A 320 -15.41 -30.57 -61.23
N LEU A 321 -15.99 -29.37 -61.20
CA LEU A 321 -17.04 -28.95 -62.13
C LEU A 321 -16.57 -28.92 -63.60
N GLN A 322 -15.30 -28.60 -63.86
CA GLN A 322 -14.74 -28.64 -65.21
C GLN A 322 -14.54 -30.08 -65.72
N TYR A 323 -14.11 -31.01 -64.85
CA TYR A 323 -13.94 -32.42 -65.24
C TYR A 323 -15.27 -33.14 -65.49
N ILE A 324 -16.33 -32.84 -64.74
CA ILE A 324 -17.67 -33.43 -64.97
C ILE A 324 -18.19 -33.03 -66.36
N LYS A 325 -18.03 -31.76 -66.74
CA LYS A 325 -18.47 -31.26 -68.06
C LYS A 325 -17.73 -31.93 -69.23
N LEU A 326 -16.49 -32.37 -69.04
CA LEU A 326 -15.69 -33.05 -70.08
C LEU A 326 -16.02 -34.54 -70.22
N LEU A 327 -16.80 -35.12 -69.30
CA LEU A 327 -17.19 -36.54 -69.33
C LEU A 327 -18.63 -36.75 -69.83
N GLU A 328 -19.40 -35.67 -69.98
CA GLU A 328 -20.75 -35.67 -70.56
C GLU A 328 -20.78 -35.39 -72.08
N GLU A 329 -19.62 -35.06 -72.68
CA GLU A 329 -19.38 -35.06 -74.13
C GLU A 329 -18.72 -36.37 -74.57
#